data_AF-A0A8J5URU1-F1
#
_entry.id   AF-A0A8J5URU1-F1
#
_cell.length_a   1.000
_cell.length_b   1.000
_cell.length_c   1.000
_cell.angle_alpha   90.00
_cell.angle_beta   90.00
_cell.angle_gamma   90.00
#
_symmetry.space_group_name_H-M   'P 1'
#
loop_
_entity.id
_entity.type
_entity.pdbx_description
1 polymer ?
#
loop_
_entity_poly.entity_id
_entity_poly.type
_entity_poly.pdbx_seq_one_letter_code
_entity_poly.pdbx_strand_id
1 'polypeptide(L)'
;MSLFAKVKCFLACIILYYSIYLHNYKCPQFSSEIQQQIEVNPLYDGQVYLCGLIETGLRDVQPITSKVSGVLDSQVYSHPKYAEFNVDQKVLCAKNKYETYVYPFVLQLYKATELIETRTYQEISKIVGK
;
A
#
# COMPACT_ATOMS: atom_id res chain seq x y z
N MET A 1 11.00 -28.77 -13.00
CA MET A 1 11.25 -27.70 -12.01
C MET A 1 10.43 -26.44 -12.34
N SER A 2 9.13 -26.42 -12.02
CA SER A 2 8.25 -25.26 -12.32
C SER A 2 7.38 -24.83 -11.13
N LEU A 3 7.10 -25.75 -10.19
CA LEU A 3 6.27 -25.47 -9.01
C LEU A 3 6.91 -24.49 -8.03
N PHE A 4 8.20 -24.64 -7.70
CA PHE A 4 8.88 -23.75 -6.75
C PHE A 4 8.99 -22.30 -7.23
N ALA A 5 9.14 -22.07 -8.54
CA ALA A 5 9.16 -20.73 -9.11
C ALA A 5 7.77 -20.05 -9.03
N LYS A 6 6.70 -20.82 -9.29
CA LYS A 6 5.31 -20.33 -9.17
C LYS A 6 4.95 -19.98 -7.74
N VAL A 7 5.37 -20.79 -6.76
CA VAL A 7 5.12 -20.54 -5.33
C VAL A 7 5.83 -19.26 -4.86
N LYS A 8 7.09 -19.03 -5.26
CA LYS A 8 7.81 -17.80 -4.91
C LYS A 8 7.17 -16.55 -5.51
N CYS A 9 6.72 -16.63 -6.76
CA CYS A 9 6.02 -15.53 -7.43
C CYS A 9 4.69 -15.23 -6.72
N PHE A 10 3.93 -16.27 -6.37
CA PHE A 10 2.67 -16.11 -5.64
C PHE A 10 2.88 -15.49 -4.25
N LEU A 11 3.91 -15.94 -3.51
CA LEU A 11 4.27 -15.36 -2.21
C LEU A 11 4.68 -13.90 -2.34
N ALA A 12 5.47 -13.55 -3.36
CA ALA A 12 5.87 -12.17 -3.63
C ALA A 12 4.65 -11.29 -3.96
N CYS A 13 3.70 -11.78 -4.75
CA CYS A 13 2.45 -11.07 -5.03
C CYS A 13 1.62 -10.84 -3.77
N ILE A 14 1.52 -11.82 -2.86
CA ILE A 14 0.84 -11.67 -1.57
C ILE A 14 1.53 -10.61 -0.73
N ILE A 15 2.85 -10.66 -0.61
CA ILE A 15 3.61 -9.68 0.18
C ILE A 15 3.41 -8.28 -0.41
N LEU A 16 3.55 -8.12 -1.72
CA LEU A 16 3.34 -6.83 -2.41
C LEU A 16 1.92 -6.30 -2.18
N TYR A 17 0.91 -7.15 -2.38
CA TYR A 17 -0.47 -6.78 -2.11
C TYR A 17 -0.65 -6.33 -0.66
N TYR A 18 -0.09 -7.07 0.29
CA TYR A 18 -0.20 -6.79 1.71
C TYR A 18 0.51 -5.48 2.11
N SER A 19 1.69 -5.22 1.56
CA SER A 19 2.40 -3.96 1.77
C SER A 19 1.62 -2.76 1.22
N ILE A 20 0.99 -2.91 0.05
CA ILE A 20 0.15 -1.85 -0.56
C ILE A 20 -1.11 -1.63 0.29
N TYR A 21 -1.75 -2.70 0.77
CA TYR A 21 -2.88 -2.65 1.69
C TYR A 21 -2.51 -1.92 2.99
N LEU A 22 -1.40 -2.31 3.61
CA LEU A 22 -0.94 -1.66 4.83
C LEU A 22 -0.68 -0.17 4.60
N HIS A 23 0.09 0.16 3.58
CA HIS A 23 0.50 1.55 3.31
C HIS A 23 -0.67 2.46 2.93
N ASN A 24 -1.60 2.02 2.07
CA ASN A 24 -2.68 2.86 1.56
C ASN A 24 -3.96 2.85 2.41
N TYR A 25 -4.18 1.80 3.20
CA TYR A 25 -5.44 1.61 3.93
C TYR A 25 -5.24 1.61 5.45
N LYS A 26 -4.39 0.73 5.99
CA LYS A 26 -4.24 0.57 7.46
C LYS A 26 -3.41 1.66 8.12
N CYS A 27 -2.22 1.97 7.62
CA CYS A 27 -1.32 2.95 8.23
C CYS A 27 -1.93 4.36 8.36
N PRO A 28 -2.67 4.88 7.35
CA PRO A 28 -3.37 6.16 7.48
C PRO A 28 -4.50 6.15 8.54
N GLN A 29 -5.12 5.00 8.80
CA GLN A 29 -6.15 4.87 9.84
C GLN A 29 -5.54 5.01 11.25
N PHE A 30 -4.32 4.51 11.46
CA PHE A 30 -3.60 4.63 12.74
C PHE A 30 -3.07 6.05 13.03
N SER A 31 -2.79 6.84 11.99
CA SER A 31 -2.33 8.24 12.13
C SER A 31 -3.47 9.24 12.37
N SER A 32 -4.73 8.83 12.22
CA SER A 32 -5.91 9.68 12.41
C SER A 32 -6.53 9.48 13.80
N GLU A 33 -7.28 10.46 14.32
CA GLU A 33 -7.93 10.47 15.65
C GLU A 33 -8.91 9.30 15.92
N ILE A 34 -9.07 8.37 14.96
CA ILE A 34 -9.82 7.09 15.08
C ILE A 34 -9.01 6.05 15.90
N GLN A 35 -8.11 6.48 16.79
CA GLN A 35 -7.31 5.56 17.61
C GLN A 35 -8.19 4.72 18.56
N GLN A 36 -9.28 5.30 19.09
CA GLN A 36 -10.11 4.66 20.11
C GLN A 36 -10.93 3.45 19.63
N GLN A 37 -11.26 3.35 18.34
CA GLN A 37 -11.97 2.17 17.80
C GLN A 37 -11.02 1.06 17.34
N ILE A 38 -9.76 1.38 17.07
CA ILE A 38 -8.78 0.44 16.51
C ILE A 38 -7.96 -0.22 17.62
N GLU A 39 -7.84 0.40 18.80
CA GLU A 39 -7.17 -0.18 19.98
C GLU A 39 -7.84 -1.48 20.47
N VAL A 40 -9.10 -1.71 20.11
CA VAL A 40 -9.86 -2.95 20.42
C VAL A 40 -9.55 -4.08 19.42
N ASN A 41 -8.81 -3.81 18.34
CA ASN A 41 -8.40 -4.85 17.39
C ASN A 41 -7.24 -5.65 17.99
N PRO A 42 -7.37 -6.97 18.19
CA PRO A 42 -6.31 -7.77 18.81
C PRO A 42 -5.03 -7.90 17.95
N LEU A 43 -5.07 -7.41 16.70
CA LEU A 43 -3.92 -7.30 15.79
C LEU A 43 -3.23 -5.92 15.85
N TYR A 44 -3.68 -5.00 16.70
CA TYR A 44 -3.22 -3.60 16.75
C TYR A 44 -1.70 -3.49 16.83
N ASP A 45 -1.07 -4.11 17.83
CA ASP A 45 0.38 -4.01 18.07
C ASP A 45 1.20 -4.51 16.87
N GLY A 46 0.76 -5.59 16.23
CA GLY A 46 1.41 -6.15 15.05
C GLY A 46 1.27 -5.24 13.83
N GLN A 47 0.09 -4.65 13.63
CA GLN A 47 -0.17 -3.75 12.51
C GLN A 47 0.58 -2.41 12.67
N VAL A 48 0.68 -1.88 13.89
CA VAL A 48 1.49 -0.68 14.19
C VAL A 48 2.97 -0.93 13.93
N TYR A 49 3.51 -2.07 14.39
CA TYR A 49 4.89 -2.44 14.10
C TYR A 49 5.17 -2.54 12.59
N LEU A 50 4.27 -3.17 11.83
CA LEU A 50 4.40 -3.28 10.38
C LEU A 50 4.33 -1.92 9.68
N CYS A 51 3.50 -0.99 10.15
CA CYS A 51 3.46 0.38 9.65
C CYS A 51 4.79 1.12 9.91
N GLY A 52 5.36 0.98 11.11
CA GLY A 52 6.68 1.55 11.41
C GLY A 52 7.81 0.98 10.54
N LEU A 53 7.71 -0.30 10.17
CA LEU A 53 8.65 -0.94 9.26
C LEU A 53 8.52 -0.41 7.82
N ILE A 54 7.29 -0.17 7.35
CA ILE A 54 7.03 0.46 6.05
C ILE A 54 7.58 1.90 6.03
N GLU A 55 7.34 2.68 7.07
CA GLU A 55 7.86 4.06 7.17
C GLU A 55 9.39 4.11 7.18
N THR A 56 10.02 3.20 7.92
CA THR A 56 11.48 3.09 7.95
C THR A 56 12.02 2.73 6.56
N GLY A 57 11.39 1.74 5.90
CA GLY A 57 11.76 1.36 4.53
C GLY A 57 11.58 2.50 3.53
N LEU A 58 10.51 3.30 3.66
CA LEU A 58 10.29 4.48 2.84
C LEU A 58 11.38 5.54 3.02
N ARG A 59 11.81 5.77 4.26
CA ARG A 59 12.91 6.71 4.58
C ARG A 59 14.24 6.26 3.97
N ASP A 60 14.50 4.95 3.96
CA ASP A 60 15.74 4.40 3.41
C ASP A 60 15.79 4.47 1.87
N VAL A 61 14.64 4.36 1.19
CA VAL A 61 14.55 4.52 -0.28
C VAL A 61 14.38 5.97 -0.73
N GLN A 62 13.94 6.86 0.14
CA GLN A 62 13.77 8.29 -0.13
C GLN A 62 14.97 8.97 -0.82
N PRO A 63 16.24 8.73 -0.43
CA PRO A 63 17.40 9.31 -1.13
C PRO A 63 17.60 8.79 -2.56
N ILE A 64 17.09 7.60 -2.89
CA ILE A 64 17.12 7.06 -4.25
C ILE A 64 16.03 7.72 -5.07
N THR A 65 14.82 7.79 -4.51
CA THR A 65 13.67 8.45 -5.14
C THR A 65 13.98 9.92 -5.46
N SER A 66 14.61 10.65 -4.52
CA SER A 66 14.96 12.05 -4.74
C SER A 66 15.99 12.25 -5.86
N LYS A 67 16.96 11.33 -6.01
CA LYS A 67 17.90 11.35 -7.14
C LYS A 67 17.19 11.12 -8.47
N VAL A 68 16.26 10.17 -8.52
CA VAL A 68 15.47 9.88 -9.73
C VAL A 68 14.59 11.08 -10.08
N SER A 69 13.91 11.66 -9.10
CA SER A 69 13.12 12.89 -9.29
C SER A 69 13.96 14.03 -9.86
N GLY A 70 15.16 14.27 -9.33
CA GLY A 70 16.06 15.31 -9.87
C GLY A 70 16.49 15.07 -11.33
N VAL A 71 16.70 13.81 -11.73
CA VAL A 71 16.98 13.46 -13.13
C VAL A 71 15.76 13.73 -14.01
N LEU A 72 14.57 13.31 -13.58
CA LEU A 72 13.33 13.56 -14.31
C LEU A 72 13.06 15.06 -14.43
N ASP A 73 13.28 15.85 -13.40
CA ASP A 73 13.12 17.32 -13.42
C ASP A 73 14.04 17.96 -14.44
N SER A 74 15.31 17.55 -14.45
CA SER A 74 16.31 18.13 -15.35
C SER A 74 16.13 17.72 -16.83
N GLN A 75 15.58 16.54 -17.11
CA GLN A 75 15.56 15.99 -18.48
C GLN A 75 14.18 15.76 -19.09
N VAL A 76 13.16 15.48 -18.27
CA VAL A 76 11.82 15.12 -18.74
C VAL A 76 10.89 16.31 -18.59
N TYR A 77 10.78 16.88 -17.38
CA TYR A 77 9.88 18.00 -17.12
C TYR A 77 10.35 19.31 -17.75
N SER A 78 11.66 19.48 -17.94
CA SER A 78 12.25 20.63 -18.63
C SER A 78 12.13 20.58 -20.16
N HIS A 79 11.77 19.41 -20.73
CA HIS A 79 11.76 19.23 -22.17
C HIS A 79 10.54 19.93 -22.79
N PRO A 80 10.68 20.73 -23.87
CA PRO A 80 9.58 21.51 -24.43
C PRO A 80 8.35 20.67 -24.84
N LYS A 81 8.58 19.44 -25.32
CA LYS A 81 7.51 18.47 -25.62
C LYS A 81 6.66 18.07 -24.41
N TYR A 82 7.20 18.14 -23.19
CA TYR A 82 6.48 17.80 -21.97
C TYR A 82 5.31 18.75 -21.73
N ALA A 83 5.59 20.06 -21.86
CA ALA A 83 4.59 21.11 -21.82
C ALA A 83 3.66 21.06 -23.05
N GLU A 84 4.22 20.84 -24.25
CA GLU A 84 3.44 20.77 -25.50
C GLU A 84 2.36 19.67 -25.46
N PHE A 85 2.66 18.51 -24.87
CA PHE A 85 1.71 17.40 -24.78
C PHE A 85 0.80 17.43 -23.56
N ASN A 86 0.87 18.48 -22.72
CA ASN A 86 0.13 18.61 -21.46
C ASN A 86 0.18 17.32 -20.62
N VAL A 87 1.39 16.77 -20.46
CA VAL A 87 1.58 15.46 -19.82
C VAL A 87 1.02 15.47 -18.39
N ASP A 88 1.20 16.56 -17.64
CA ASP A 88 0.63 16.72 -16.29
C ASP A 88 -0.89 16.57 -16.28
N GLN A 89 -1.60 17.19 -17.23
CA GLN A 89 -3.05 17.07 -17.31
C GLN A 89 -3.50 15.65 -17.65
N LYS A 90 -2.74 14.93 -18.49
CA LYS A 90 -3.03 13.54 -18.82
C LYS A 90 -2.81 12.60 -17.62
N VAL A 91 -1.74 12.82 -16.87
CA VAL A 91 -1.45 12.08 -15.63
C VAL A 91 -2.53 12.35 -14.59
N LEU A 92 -2.92 13.61 -14.40
CA LEU A 92 -4.03 13.98 -13.50
C LEU A 92 -5.36 13.36 -13.95
N CYS A 93 -5.65 13.36 -15.25
CA CYS A 93 -6.86 12.73 -15.78
C CYS A 93 -6.86 11.21 -15.53
N ALA A 94 -5.72 10.54 -15.75
CA ALA A 94 -5.58 9.12 -15.47
C ALA A 94 -5.75 8.80 -13.98
N LYS A 95 -5.15 9.63 -13.10
CA LYS A 95 -5.32 9.53 -11.66
C LYS A 95 -6.78 9.69 -11.25
N ASN A 96 -7.47 10.72 -11.75
CA ASN A 96 -8.89 10.93 -11.47
C ASN A 96 -9.74 9.76 -11.96
N LYS A 97 -9.47 9.20 -13.14
CA LYS A 97 -10.19 8.01 -13.63
C LYS A 97 -9.95 6.79 -12.73
N TYR A 98 -8.71 6.59 -12.28
CA TYR A 98 -8.40 5.53 -11.34
C TYR A 98 -9.17 5.71 -10.02
N GLU A 99 -9.14 6.91 -9.44
CA GLU A 99 -9.84 7.25 -8.20
C GLU A 99 -11.36 7.09 -8.32
N THR A 100 -11.94 7.47 -9.46
CA THR A 100 -13.39 7.36 -9.67
C THR A 100 -13.84 5.93 -9.94
N TYR A 101 -13.12 5.17 -10.76
CA TYR A 101 -13.62 3.90 -11.29
C TYR A 101 -12.96 2.66 -10.70
N VAL A 102 -11.70 2.73 -10.30
CA VAL A 102 -10.93 1.55 -9.86
C VAL A 102 -10.80 1.52 -8.35
N TYR A 103 -10.47 2.66 -7.75
CA TYR A 103 -10.26 2.79 -6.31
C TYR A 103 -11.46 2.31 -5.46
N PRO A 104 -12.74 2.50 -5.84
CA PRO A 104 -13.85 1.98 -5.05
C PRO A 104 -13.83 0.45 -4.90
N PHE A 105 -13.43 -0.27 -5.94
CA PHE A 105 -13.30 -1.73 -5.90
C PHE A 105 -12.09 -2.16 -5.06
N VAL A 106 -10.97 -1.45 -5.21
CA VAL A 106 -9.77 -1.66 -4.39
C VAL A 106 -10.11 -1.46 -2.91
N LEU A 107 -10.87 -0.41 -2.58
CA LEU A 107 -11.31 -0.11 -1.22
C LEU A 107 -12.24 -1.20 -0.65
N GLN A 108 -13.16 -1.73 -1.47
CA GLN A 108 -14.00 -2.87 -1.05
C GLN A 108 -13.15 -4.12 -0.77
N LEU A 109 -12.14 -4.37 -1.59
CA LEU A 109 -11.23 -5.50 -1.42
C LEU A 109 -10.36 -5.36 -0.16
N TYR A 110 -9.93 -4.14 0.18
CA TYR A 110 -9.26 -3.84 1.45
C TYR A 110 -10.17 -4.06 2.66
N LYS A 111 -11.42 -3.61 2.62
CA LYS A 111 -12.41 -3.89 3.68
C LYS A 111 -12.67 -5.38 3.86
N ALA A 112 -12.76 -6.14 2.75
CA ALA A 112 -12.91 -7.59 2.80
C ALA A 112 -11.69 -8.26 3.43
N THR A 113 -10.48 -7.77 3.10
CA THR A 113 -9.22 -8.27 3.67
C THR A 113 -9.19 -8.07 5.18
N GLU A 114 -9.57 -6.89 5.68
CA GLU A 114 -9.65 -6.61 7.12
C GLU A 114 -10.61 -7.55 7.87
N LEU A 115 -11.77 -7.83 7.26
CA LEU A 115 -12.75 -8.75 7.82
C LEU A 115 -12.22 -10.20 7.85
N ILE A 116 -11.48 -10.61 6.81
CA ILE A 116 -10.81 -11.91 6.77
C ILE A 116 -9.73 -12.00 7.85
N GLU A 117 -8.85 -10.99 7.96
CA GLU A 117 -7.81 -10.95 9.00
C GLU A 117 -8.39 -11.14 10.40
N THR A 118 -9.45 -10.39 10.72
CA THR A 118 -10.09 -10.43 12.04
C THR A 118 -10.71 -11.80 12.31
N ARG A 119 -11.40 -12.39 11.33
CA ARG A 119 -11.99 -13.73 11.45
C ARG A 119 -10.94 -14.81 11.56
N THR A 120 -9.89 -14.75 10.74
CA THR A 120 -8.77 -15.70 10.79
C THR A 120 -8.07 -15.62 12.14
N TYR A 121 -7.85 -14.42 12.68
CA TYR A 121 -7.30 -14.26 14.02
C TYR A 121 -8.18 -14.90 15.09
N GLN A 122 -9.50 -14.66 15.06
CA GLN A 122 -10.44 -15.27 16.01
C GLN A 122 -10.48 -16.79 15.93
N GLU A 123 -10.43 -17.38 14.74
CA GLU A 123 -10.40 -18.84 14.58
C GLU A 123 -9.06 -19.43 15.03
N ILE A 124 -7.94 -18.78 14.71
CA ILE A 124 -6.62 -19.21 15.18
C ILE A 124 -6.50 -19.08 16.70
N SER A 125 -7.00 -17.99 17.30
CA SER A 125 -6.92 -17.80 18.76
C SER A 125 -7.71 -18.86 19.51
N LYS A 126 -8.88 -19.28 18.97
CA LYS A 126 -9.66 -20.42 19.50
C LYS A 126 -8.89 -21.74 19.45
N ILE A 127 -8.15 -21.98 18.37
CA ILE A 127 -7.37 -23.22 18.19
C ILE A 127 -6.12 -23.24 19.08
N VAL A 128 -5.46 -22.08 19.24
CA VAL A 128 -4.20 -21.93 19.98
C VAL A 128 -4.44 -21.82 21.50
N GLY A 129 -5.68 -21.66 21.95
CA GLY A 129 -6.03 -21.67 23.36
C GLY A 129 -5.51 -20.44 24.11
N LYS A 130 -5.87 -19.25 23.61
CA LYS A 130 -5.83 -18.00 24.40
C LYS A 130 -7.23 -17.45 24.56
#